data_AF-G0NC76-F1
#
_entry.id   AF-G0NC76-F1
#
_cell.length_a   1.000
_cell.length_b   1.000
_cell.length_c   1.000
_cell.angle_alpha   90.00
_cell.angle_beta   90.00
_cell.angle_gamma   90.00
#
_symmetry.space_group_name_H-M   'P 1'
#
loop_
_entity.id
_entity.type
_entity.pdbx_description
1 polymer ?
#
loop_
_entity_poly.entity_id
_entity_poly.type
_entity_poly.pdbx_seq_one_letter_code
_entity_poly.pdbx_strand_id
1 'polypeptide(L)'
;MAVISGKAANEALRLSFSVSSSTFEEAWIAPSSGYTNVASGYSASSGSCYSMVLSASDIGVYTQRGVWRPYTCSAVKNYGICEKAV
;
A
#
# COMPACT_ATOMS: atom_id res chain seq x y z
N MET A 1 6.22 -7.88 8.34
CA MET A 1 5.61 -6.84 7.48
C MET A 1 4.27 -6.49 8.09
N ALA A 2 3.85 -5.23 8.09
CA ALA A 2 2.62 -4.83 8.79
C ALA A 2 1.38 -5.47 8.15
N VAL A 3 0.57 -6.13 8.98
CA VAL A 3 -0.66 -6.82 8.57
C VAL A 3 -1.83 -5.85 8.66
N ILE A 4 -2.46 -5.56 7.52
CA ILE A 4 -3.59 -4.64 7.47
C ILE A 4 -4.89 -5.41 7.69
N SER A 5 -5.30 -5.47 8.95
CA SER A 5 -6.47 -6.21 9.45
C SER A 5 -7.83 -5.57 9.14
N GLY A 6 -7.86 -4.35 8.60
CA GLY A 6 -9.11 -3.64 8.33
C GLY A 6 -8.93 -2.17 8.00
N LYS A 7 -10.04 -1.48 7.73
CA LYS A 7 -10.08 -0.05 7.35
C LYS A 7 -9.35 0.86 8.35
N ALA A 8 -9.46 0.61 9.66
CA ALA A 8 -8.80 1.42 10.68
C ALA A 8 -7.26 1.28 10.65
N ALA A 9 -6.75 0.05 10.51
CA ALA A 9 -5.32 -0.21 10.34
C ALA A 9 -4.80 0.40 9.03
N ASN A 10 -5.57 0.28 7.94
CA ASN A 10 -5.22 0.89 6.66
C ASN A 10 -5.11 2.40 6.74
N GLU A 11 -6.09 3.04 7.40
CA GLU A 11 -6.14 4.49 7.56
C GLU A 11 -5.01 5.00 8.48
N ALA A 12 -4.69 4.28 9.55
CA ALA A 12 -3.54 4.58 10.40
C ALA A 12 -2.23 4.55 9.59
N LEU A 13 -1.97 3.47 8.84
CA LEU A 13 -0.78 3.37 7.99
C LEU A 13 -0.77 4.44 6.89
N ARG A 14 -1.91 4.71 6.25
CA ARG A 14 -2.04 5.80 5.27
C ARG A 14 -1.61 7.12 5.90
N LEU A 15 -2.14 7.47 7.08
CA LEU A 15 -1.83 8.74 7.74
C LEU A 15 -0.36 8.81 8.21
N SER A 16 0.18 7.73 8.77
CA SER A 16 1.56 7.68 9.28
C SER A 16 2.63 7.73 8.20
N PHE A 17 2.38 7.15 7.02
CA PHE A 17 3.39 6.99 5.96
C PHE A 17 3.07 7.78 4.67
N SER A 18 2.07 8.66 4.69
CA SER A 18 1.77 9.56 3.56
C SER A 18 2.88 10.58 3.34
N VAL A 19 3.45 10.62 2.13
CA VAL A 19 4.47 11.62 1.74
C VAL A 19 3.95 12.57 0.66
N SER A 20 4.42 13.81 0.66
CA SER A 20 4.24 14.76 -0.44
C SER A 20 5.50 14.70 -1.30
N SER A 21 5.42 14.06 -2.47
CA SER A 21 6.58 13.84 -3.35
C SER A 21 6.20 14.02 -4.81
N SER A 22 7.16 14.48 -5.62
CA SER A 22 7.10 14.44 -7.08
C SER A 22 7.40 13.05 -7.65
N THR A 23 7.98 12.14 -6.85
CA THR A 23 8.18 10.74 -7.18
C THR A 23 7.00 9.89 -6.69
N PHE A 24 6.67 8.83 -7.44
CA PHE A 24 5.74 7.80 -6.96
C PHE A 24 6.41 6.96 -5.87
N GLU A 25 5.82 6.92 -4.69
CA GLU A 25 6.29 6.10 -3.57
C GLU A 25 5.23 5.11 -3.12
N GLU A 26 5.67 3.88 -2.90
CA GLU A 26 4.86 2.78 -2.41
C GLU A 26 5.72 1.83 -1.55
N ALA A 27 5.11 1.17 -0.57
CA ALA A 27 5.79 0.24 0.32
C ALA A 27 5.07 -1.10 0.40
N TRP A 28 5.82 -2.19 0.48
CA TRP A 28 5.26 -3.53 0.70
C TRP A 28 4.47 -3.61 2.01
N ILE A 29 3.30 -4.27 1.94
CA ILE A 29 2.37 -4.51 3.05
C ILE A 29 1.87 -5.96 3.03
N ALA A 30 1.41 -6.46 4.18
CA ALA A 30 0.72 -7.75 4.25
C ALA A 30 -0.81 -7.52 4.38
N PRO A 31 -1.65 -8.04 3.47
CA PRO A 31 -3.10 -8.00 3.66
C PRO A 31 -3.54 -9.04 4.69
N SER A 32 -4.58 -8.77 5.47
CA SER A 32 -5.29 -9.84 6.20
C SER A 32 -6.31 -10.54 5.30
N SER A 33 -6.83 -11.68 5.76
CA SER A 33 -8.09 -12.20 5.24
C SER A 33 -9.23 -11.21 5.52
N GLY A 34 -10.16 -11.06 4.58
CA GLY A 34 -11.42 -10.33 4.77
C GLY A 34 -11.39 -8.81 4.55
N TYR A 35 -10.23 -8.17 4.42
CA TYR A 35 -10.13 -6.75 4.05
C TYR A 35 -9.29 -6.54 2.79
N THR A 36 -9.75 -5.65 1.92
CA THR A 36 -9.04 -5.19 0.74
C THR A 36 -9.19 -3.69 0.59
N ASN A 37 -8.11 -3.02 0.16
CA ASN A 37 -8.14 -1.63 -0.28
C ASN A 37 -7.48 -1.47 -1.66
N VAL A 38 -7.61 -2.48 -2.53
CA VAL A 38 -7.01 -2.46 -3.87
C VAL A 38 -7.52 -1.28 -4.70
N ALA A 39 -6.61 -0.61 -5.40
CA ALA A 39 -6.86 0.47 -6.33
C ALA A 39 -7.94 0.12 -7.35
N SER A 40 -8.85 1.05 -7.63
CA SER A 40 -9.79 0.90 -8.76
C SER A 40 -9.03 0.72 -10.07
N GLY A 41 -9.49 -0.21 -10.91
CA GLY A 41 -8.81 -0.63 -12.15
C GLY A 41 -7.71 -1.68 -11.96
N TYR A 42 -7.39 -2.08 -10.73
CA TYR A 42 -6.45 -3.17 -10.45
C TYR A 42 -7.18 -4.42 -9.93
N SER A 43 -6.71 -5.59 -10.36
CA SER A 43 -7.15 -6.88 -9.86
C SER A 43 -5.93 -7.70 -9.44
N ALA A 44 -6.04 -8.43 -8.34
CA ALA A 44 -4.99 -9.32 -7.86
C ALA A 44 -5.17 -10.71 -8.47
N SER A 45 -4.07 -11.30 -8.93
CA SER A 45 -4.02 -12.72 -9.27
C SER A 45 -3.75 -13.56 -8.01
N SER A 46 -4.02 -14.86 -8.07
CA SER A 46 -3.58 -15.77 -7.00
C SER A 46 -2.05 -15.67 -6.83
N GLY A 47 -1.58 -15.55 -5.59
CA GLY A 47 -0.16 -15.35 -5.28
C GLY A 47 0.39 -13.94 -5.51
N SER A 48 -0.44 -12.92 -5.78
CA SER A 48 0.02 -11.52 -5.80
C SER A 48 0.45 -11.02 -4.42
N CYS A 49 1.54 -10.25 -4.39
CA CYS A 49 1.92 -9.41 -3.25
C CYS A 49 1.37 -7.99 -3.43
N TYR A 50 1.24 -7.21 -2.34
CA TYR A 50 0.59 -5.90 -2.36
C TYR A 50 1.50 -4.81 -1.80
N SER A 51 1.57 -3.64 -2.47
CA SER A 51 2.13 -2.43 -1.88
C SER A 51 1.08 -1.34 -1.70
N MET A 52 1.19 -0.61 -0.60
CA MET A 52 0.40 0.58 -0.32
C MET A 52 1.04 1.79 -0.99
N VAL A 53 0.24 2.63 -1.65
CA VAL A 53 0.68 3.92 -2.21
C VAL A 53 0.85 4.95 -1.10
N LEU A 54 2.03 5.57 -1.01
CA LEU A 54 2.42 6.53 0.02
C LEU A 54 2.39 7.98 -0.48
N SER A 55 2.83 8.21 -1.72
CA SER A 55 2.85 9.53 -2.34
C SER A 55 1.44 10.05 -2.63
N ALA A 56 1.18 11.34 -2.34
CA ALA A 56 0.16 12.09 -3.07
C ALA A 56 0.81 13.03 -4.07
N SER A 57 0.09 13.26 -5.17
CA SER A 57 0.31 14.36 -6.09
C SER A 57 -1.03 14.80 -6.67
N ASP A 58 -1.22 16.10 -6.84
CA ASP A 58 -2.25 16.68 -7.68
C ASP A 58 -1.61 17.74 -8.58
N ILE A 59 -2.19 17.95 -9.77
CA ILE A 59 -1.54 18.58 -10.93
C ILE A 59 -0.22 17.85 -11.31
N GLY A 60 -0.22 16.51 -11.22
CA GLY A 60 0.95 15.66 -11.51
C GLY A 60 0.70 14.28 -12.16
N VAL A 61 -0.14 13.35 -11.69
CA VAL A 61 -1.08 13.28 -10.56
C VAL A 61 -0.96 11.89 -9.89
N TYR A 62 -1.02 11.80 -8.55
CA TYR A 62 -1.13 10.54 -7.79
C TYR A 62 -2.15 10.68 -6.64
N THR A 63 -3.41 10.35 -6.90
CA THR A 63 -4.54 10.57 -5.95
C THR A 63 -5.09 9.29 -5.34
N GLN A 64 -4.21 8.36 -4.93
CA GLN A 64 -4.62 7.07 -4.35
C GLN A 64 -3.83 6.68 -3.07
N ARG A 65 -3.47 7.64 -2.21
CA ARG A 65 -2.83 7.35 -0.92
C ARG A 65 -3.59 6.27 -0.13
N GLY A 66 -2.87 5.28 0.38
CA GLY A 66 -3.44 4.22 1.22
C GLY A 66 -4.20 3.12 0.46
N VAL A 67 -4.37 3.21 -0.86
CA VAL A 67 -4.85 2.06 -1.67
C VAL A 67 -3.70 1.12 -1.95
N TRP A 68 -4.03 -0.11 -2.34
CA TRP A 68 -3.06 -1.16 -2.63
C TRP A 68 -2.96 -1.41 -4.13
N ARG A 69 -1.75 -1.66 -4.62
CA ARG A 69 -1.52 -2.15 -5.98
C ARG A 69 -0.94 -3.58 -5.90
N PRO A 70 -1.50 -4.55 -6.65
CA PRO A 70 -0.98 -5.91 -6.70
C PRO A 70 0.22 -6.01 -7.66
N TYR A 71 1.20 -6.84 -7.30
CA TYR A 71 2.42 -7.09 -8.08
C TYR A 71 2.85 -8.55 -7.95
N THR A 72 3.80 -8.98 -8.78
CA THR A 72 4.59 -10.18 -8.52
C THR A 72 5.42 -9.98 -7.26
N CYS A 73 5.53 -11.01 -6.42
CA CYS A 73 6.31 -10.94 -5.17
C CYS A 73 7.83 -10.79 -5.40
N SER A 74 8.31 -10.98 -6.63
CA SER A 74 9.69 -10.72 -7.05
C SER A 74 9.97 -9.28 -7.49
N ALA A 75 8.96 -8.40 -7.52
CA ALA A 75 9.15 -7.01 -7.89
C ALA A 75 10.06 -6.28 -6.88
N VAL A 76 11.07 -5.55 -7.37
CA VAL A 76 11.91 -4.71 -6.51
C VAL A 76 11.13 -3.47 -6.11
N LYS A 77 11.10 -3.15 -4.81
CA LYS A 77 10.59 -1.89 -4.26
C LYS A 77 11.55 -1.34 -3.22
N ASN A 78 11.56 -0.02 -3.07
CA ASN A 78 12.48 0.67 -2.17
C ASN A 78 12.10 0.52 -0.69
N TYR A 79 10.83 0.23 -0.39
CA TYR A 79 10.28 0.31 0.96
C TYR A 79 9.37 -0.87 1.32
N GLY A 80 9.28 -1.17 2.61
CA GLY A 80 8.32 -2.09 3.20
C GLY A 80 7.93 -1.63 4.59
N ILE A 81 6.64 -1.72 4.94
CA ILE A 81 6.16 -1.36 6.27
C ILE A 81 6.30 -2.57 7.19
N CYS A 82 6.94 -2.37 8.34
CA CYS A 82 7.13 -3.40 9.36
C CYS A 82 6.29 -3.09 10.60
N GLU A 83 5.63 -4.11 11.13
CA GLU A 83 5.08 -4.10 12.48
C GLU A 83 6.07 -4.77 13.43
N LYS A 84 6.09 -4.33 14.69
CA LYS A 84 6.76 -5.00 15.79
C LYS A 84 5.71 -5.78 16.57
N ALA A 85 5.86 -7.10 16.64
CA ALA A 85 5.10 -7.91 17.59
C ALA A 85 5.45 -7.49 19.03
N VAL A 86 4.43 -7.38 19.88
CA VAL A 86 4.54 -7.03 21.30
C VAL A 86 4.64 -8.31 22.13
#